data_AF-A0A3M1LKE0-F1
#
_entry.id   AF-A0A3M1LKE0-F1
#
_cell.length_a   1.000
_cell.length_b   1.000
_cell.length_c   1.000
_cell.angle_alpha   90.00
_cell.angle_beta   90.00
_cell.angle_gamma   90.00
#
_symmetry.space_group_name_H-M   'P 1'
#
loop_
_entity.id
_entity.type
_entity.pdbx_description
1 polymer ?
#
loop_
_entity_poly.entity_id
_entity_poly.type
_entity_poly.pdbx_seq_one_letter_code
_entity_poly.pdbx_strand_id
1 'polypeptide(L)'
;GSGVTLDTERTPGPEQRVTLPAGGEAKVTWWVTVEDALYADLTFVVRGDGYEDASKPRLATGPDQTLPIYRYSVPEVVATGGQLEAAGSRTEVIALPPRYNDRRGELTIRLDPSLAAATREGLRYLEHFPYECTEQIVSRFLPNVLTYRTLRKLGITDPDLEARLPALVEEGLEKLTRRQNEDGGWGWWPDDESNPTLSAYVLFGMLQAQEAGFSVRDDVLERGLAYLEAQVEPVRRLEASYQANRQAFLLFVLAEAGRPDTAAMDALFRRREMLGLYARAYLAMGLGRAEGAEDPRVATLLSDLNNAVILSATGAHWEEQEVDWWAMNTDTRSTAIILEALVRLDPENGLLPNVVRWLMVARREGHWETTQETAWALIALTDRMALTKELEGSYDYALWLNDEELAAGTVTPATVDEPVTLQVAVADLLREEGNRLTVARSEGPGRLYYTAHLRVFLPVEEVEPLDRGIIIRRRYTLADCEEGPACPEVREARVGDVIRVDLTIIAPNDLYYVVVEDPLPAGAEAIDTGLATTSLLEGGPVLRRRTERGAWWESFYAWWWHWYSRSELRDEKVVLFADYLPRGTYEYSYTMRAVQPGEYRVIPPTAREFYFPEVQGRGAGRLLTVTEPLDR
;
A
#
# COMPACT_ATOMS: atom_id res chain seq x y z
N GLY A 1 17.39 -23.29 27.92
CA GLY A 1 16.59 -22.47 27.00
C GLY A 1 16.84 -22.90 25.56
N SER A 2 16.00 -22.44 24.63
CA SER A 2 16.19 -22.60 23.17
C SER A 2 16.37 -21.25 22.50
N GLY A 3 16.88 -21.22 21.26
CA GLY A 3 17.06 -20.00 20.47
C GLY A 3 18.33 -19.18 20.82
N VAL A 4 19.15 -19.67 21.74
CA VAL A 4 20.48 -19.11 22.06
C VAL A 4 21.49 -20.23 22.34
N THR A 5 22.76 -19.96 22.08
CA THR A 5 23.90 -20.79 22.49
C THR A 5 24.82 -20.00 23.43
N LEU A 6 25.44 -20.68 24.40
CA LEU A 6 26.37 -20.03 25.34
C LEU A 6 27.70 -19.75 24.66
N ASP A 7 28.22 -18.54 24.84
CA ASP A 7 29.62 -18.22 24.56
C ASP A 7 30.48 -18.85 25.68
N THR A 8 31.10 -19.99 25.37
CA THR A 8 31.91 -20.75 26.32
C THR A 8 33.27 -20.13 26.62
N GLU A 9 33.69 -19.10 25.87
CA GLU A 9 34.93 -18.37 26.16
C GLU A 9 34.71 -17.31 27.24
N ARG A 10 33.55 -16.65 27.23
CA ARG A 10 33.19 -15.61 28.21
C ARG A 10 32.33 -16.13 29.36
N THR A 11 31.68 -17.28 29.18
CA THR A 11 30.81 -17.88 30.19
C THR A 11 31.35 -19.25 30.63
N PRO A 12 31.72 -19.41 31.91
CA PRO A 12 32.28 -20.67 32.42
C PRO A 12 31.36 -21.89 32.27
N GLY A 13 30.05 -21.67 32.18
CA GLY A 13 29.04 -22.70 31.99
C GLY A 13 27.61 -22.20 32.21
N PRO A 14 26.59 -23.04 31.95
CA PRO A 14 25.19 -22.70 32.20
C PRO A 14 24.89 -22.49 33.69
N GLU A 15 25.65 -23.14 34.57
CA GLU A 15 25.53 -23.02 36.03
C GLU A 15 26.65 -22.16 36.60
N GLN A 16 26.29 -21.21 37.48
CA GLN A 16 27.23 -20.38 38.21
C GLN A 16 26.87 -20.38 39.69
N ARG A 17 27.89 -20.41 40.57
CA ARG A 17 27.70 -20.38 42.03
C ARG A 17 28.14 -19.04 42.58
N VAL A 18 27.27 -18.41 43.36
CA VAL A 18 27.55 -17.13 44.04
C VAL A 18 27.23 -17.24 45.52
N THR A 19 28.02 -16.55 46.35
CA THR A 19 27.75 -16.43 47.79
C THR A 19 27.08 -15.08 48.04
N LEU A 20 25.86 -15.11 48.55
CA LEU A 20 25.06 -13.91 48.83
C LEU A 20 24.92 -13.70 50.34
N PRO A 21 25.46 -12.62 50.93
CA PRO A 21 25.20 -12.31 52.32
C PRO A 21 23.75 -11.84 52.53
N ALA A 22 23.24 -11.91 53.76
CA ALA A 22 21.90 -11.44 54.09
C ALA A 22 21.74 -9.95 53.71
N GLY A 23 20.71 -9.64 52.93
CA GLY A 23 20.45 -8.29 52.41
C GLY A 23 21.38 -7.84 51.27
N GLY A 24 22.23 -8.72 50.76
CA GLY A 24 23.12 -8.44 49.63
C GLY A 24 22.49 -8.76 48.27
N GLU A 25 23.13 -8.25 47.22
CA GLU A 25 22.83 -8.55 45.82
C GLU A 25 24.11 -9.01 45.10
N ALA A 26 23.96 -9.85 44.08
CA ALA A 26 25.04 -10.26 43.20
C ALA A 26 24.53 -10.36 41.77
N LYS A 27 25.31 -9.84 40.83
CA LYS A 27 25.04 -9.96 39.39
C LYS A 27 25.69 -11.22 38.85
N VAL A 28 24.91 -12.00 38.09
CA VAL A 28 25.41 -13.16 37.33
C VAL A 28 25.11 -12.90 35.86
N THR A 29 26.11 -13.11 35.01
CA THR A 29 26.03 -12.79 33.58
C THR A 29 26.32 -14.05 32.76
N TRP A 30 25.51 -14.29 31.74
CA TRP A 30 25.76 -15.30 30.71
C TRP A 30 25.88 -14.59 29.36
N TRP A 31 27.01 -14.79 28.70
CA TRP A 31 27.20 -14.35 27.32
C TRP A 31 26.62 -15.41 26.38
N VAL A 32 25.78 -14.97 25.45
CA VAL A 32 25.07 -15.84 24.52
C VAL A 32 25.18 -15.33 23.09
N THR A 33 25.14 -16.26 22.13
CA THR A 33 24.86 -15.97 20.72
C THR A 33 23.41 -16.32 20.43
N VAL A 34 22.67 -15.41 19.79
CA VAL A 34 21.29 -15.63 19.36
C VAL A 34 21.30 -16.47 18.09
N GLU A 35 20.54 -17.56 18.07
CA GLU A 35 20.45 -18.50 16.95
C GLU A 35 19.41 -18.05 15.91
N ASP A 36 19.42 -18.68 14.71
CA ASP A 36 18.39 -18.48 13.68
C ASP A 36 17.03 -19.12 14.08
N ALA A 37 16.37 -18.56 15.09
CA ALA A 37 15.08 -18.97 15.61
C ALA A 37 14.05 -17.82 15.52
N LEU A 38 12.78 -18.11 15.79
CA LEU A 38 11.74 -17.09 15.93
C LEU A 38 11.68 -16.51 17.34
N TYR A 39 12.04 -17.32 18.33
CA TYR A 39 11.97 -16.98 19.75
C TYR A 39 13.15 -17.56 20.53
N ALA A 40 13.62 -16.81 21.52
CA ALA A 40 14.51 -17.32 22.55
C ALA A 40 13.71 -17.63 23.82
N ASP A 41 13.80 -18.87 24.30
CA ASP A 41 13.22 -19.27 25.58
C ASP A 41 14.30 -19.27 26.65
N LEU A 42 14.30 -18.24 27.51
CA LEU A 42 15.26 -18.08 28.60
C LEU A 42 14.55 -18.30 29.93
N THR A 43 15.05 -19.25 30.72
CA THR A 43 14.57 -19.51 32.08
C THR A 43 15.77 -19.51 33.01
N PHE A 44 15.75 -18.62 34.00
CA PHE A 44 16.78 -18.50 35.02
C PHE A 44 16.27 -19.16 36.29
N VAL A 45 17.03 -20.12 36.83
CA VAL A 45 16.67 -20.87 38.04
C VAL A 45 17.72 -20.62 39.10
N VAL A 46 17.28 -20.27 40.31
CA VAL A 46 18.14 -20.11 41.48
C VAL A 46 17.78 -21.17 42.51
N ARG A 47 18.79 -21.85 43.06
CA ARG A 47 18.64 -22.86 44.11
C ARG A 47 19.65 -22.58 45.23
N GLY A 48 19.20 -22.53 46.48
CA GLY A 48 20.05 -22.29 47.63
C GLY A 48 19.33 -22.51 48.97
N ASP A 49 20.02 -23.08 49.95
CA ASP A 49 19.52 -23.30 51.32
C ASP A 49 18.12 -23.94 51.44
N GLY A 50 17.80 -24.85 50.50
CA GLY A 50 16.51 -25.56 50.45
C GLY A 50 15.38 -24.80 49.74
N TYR A 51 15.65 -23.62 49.19
CA TYR A 51 14.72 -22.84 48.38
C TYR A 51 15.07 -22.92 46.89
N GLU A 52 14.05 -22.81 46.04
CA GLU A 52 14.18 -22.73 44.59
C GLU A 52 13.19 -21.69 44.05
N ASP A 53 13.65 -20.89 43.09
CA ASP A 53 12.81 -19.95 42.35
C ASP A 53 13.26 -19.92 40.88
N ALA A 54 12.35 -19.54 39.99
CA ALA A 54 12.60 -19.45 38.56
C ALA A 54 11.93 -18.21 37.96
N SER A 55 12.62 -17.58 37.00
CA SER A 55 12.10 -16.41 36.29
C SER A 55 12.42 -16.46 34.81
N LYS A 56 11.52 -15.87 34.01
CA LYS A 56 11.73 -15.56 32.60
C LYS A 56 11.90 -14.04 32.41
N PRO A 57 12.50 -13.57 31.29
CA PRO A 57 12.65 -12.15 31.01
C PRO A 57 11.32 -11.39 31.07
N ARG A 58 11.29 -10.25 31.77
CA ARG A 58 10.06 -9.47 31.97
C ARG A 58 9.52 -8.82 30.69
N LEU A 59 10.38 -8.59 29.70
CA LEU A 59 10.04 -7.99 28.41
C LEU A 59 9.69 -9.02 27.33
N ALA A 60 9.50 -10.29 27.71
CA ALA A 60 9.17 -11.35 26.77
C ALA A 60 7.70 -11.30 26.34
N THR A 61 7.46 -11.04 25.06
CA THR A 61 6.13 -10.87 24.46
C THR A 61 5.68 -12.05 23.59
N GLY A 62 6.57 -13.03 23.35
CA GLY A 62 6.27 -14.23 22.58
C GLY A 62 5.45 -15.27 23.36
N PRO A 63 5.01 -16.35 22.69
CA PRO A 63 4.32 -17.47 23.33
C PRO A 63 5.12 -18.00 24.53
N ASP A 64 4.45 -18.32 25.64
CA ASP A 64 5.07 -18.79 26.89
C ASP A 64 6.18 -17.87 27.47
N GLN A 65 6.01 -16.55 27.32
CA GLN A 65 6.97 -15.53 27.76
C GLN A 65 8.37 -15.77 27.15
N THR A 66 8.40 -15.99 25.85
CA THR A 66 9.65 -16.07 25.08
C THR A 66 10.01 -14.72 24.46
N LEU A 67 11.31 -14.47 24.26
CA LEU A 67 11.80 -13.25 23.63
C LEU A 67 11.71 -13.38 22.11
N PRO A 68 11.04 -12.46 21.39
CA PRO A 68 11.03 -12.47 19.93
C PRO A 68 12.44 -12.22 19.37
N ILE A 69 12.82 -12.99 18.35
CA ILE A 69 14.08 -12.80 17.62
C ILE A 69 13.75 -12.18 16.25
N TYR A 70 14.11 -10.91 16.08
CA TYR A 70 14.04 -10.24 14.79
C TYR A 70 15.29 -10.55 13.97
N ARG A 71 15.09 -11.25 12.84
CA ARG A 71 16.21 -11.66 11.99
C ARG A 71 16.78 -10.49 11.22
N TYR A 72 18.09 -10.54 11.02
CA TYR A 72 18.84 -9.60 10.21
C TYR A 72 18.64 -9.85 8.72
N SER A 73 17.41 -9.70 8.25
CA SER A 73 16.98 -9.97 6.87
C SER A 73 15.95 -8.95 6.38
N VAL A 74 15.90 -8.66 5.08
CA VAL A 74 14.93 -7.73 4.50
C VAL A 74 13.99 -8.43 3.52
N PRO A 75 12.65 -8.27 3.64
CA PRO A 75 11.73 -8.76 2.63
C PRO A 75 11.93 -8.05 1.29
N GLU A 76 11.94 -8.80 0.21
CA GLU A 76 11.89 -8.31 -1.16
C GLU A 76 10.71 -8.97 -1.86
N VAL A 77 9.81 -8.15 -2.41
CA VAL A 77 8.64 -8.61 -3.18
C VAL A 77 8.82 -8.14 -4.61
N VAL A 78 8.76 -9.08 -5.56
CA VAL A 78 8.71 -8.79 -6.99
C VAL A 78 7.51 -9.50 -7.59
N ALA A 79 6.85 -8.84 -8.54
CA ALA A 79 5.67 -9.39 -9.20
C ALA A 79 5.83 -9.33 -10.71
N THR A 80 5.29 -10.34 -11.39
CA THR A 80 5.05 -10.34 -12.83
C THR A 80 3.64 -10.88 -13.07
N GLY A 81 3.14 -10.69 -14.29
CA GLY A 81 1.85 -11.20 -14.70
C GLY A 81 1.66 -11.02 -16.19
N GLY A 82 0.58 -11.54 -16.73
CA GLY A 82 0.29 -11.47 -18.16
C GLY A 82 -1.08 -12.03 -18.49
N GLN A 83 -1.36 -12.07 -19.80
CA GLN A 83 -2.58 -12.66 -20.33
C GLN A 83 -2.32 -13.48 -21.60
N LEU A 84 -3.16 -14.48 -21.83
CA LEU A 84 -3.24 -15.28 -23.04
C LEU A 84 -4.61 -15.08 -23.69
N GLU A 85 -4.62 -14.41 -24.84
CA GLU A 85 -5.84 -14.08 -25.60
C GLU A 85 -6.22 -15.16 -26.62
N ALA A 86 -5.29 -16.03 -26.97
CA ALA A 86 -5.45 -17.10 -27.95
C ALA A 86 -4.66 -18.34 -27.48
N ALA A 87 -4.76 -19.44 -28.22
CA ALA A 87 -3.95 -20.62 -27.96
C ALA A 87 -2.46 -20.28 -27.97
N GLY A 88 -1.72 -20.84 -27.03
CA GLY A 88 -0.29 -20.62 -26.93
C GLY A 88 0.20 -20.67 -25.49
N SER A 89 1.47 -20.32 -25.33
CA SER A 89 2.14 -20.32 -24.04
C SER A 89 2.90 -19.03 -23.82
N ARG A 90 2.94 -18.57 -22.56
CA ARG A 90 3.84 -17.53 -22.07
C ARG A 90 4.77 -18.15 -21.04
N THR A 91 6.02 -17.72 -21.05
CA THR A 91 7.00 -18.13 -20.05
C THR A 91 7.57 -16.90 -19.39
N GLU A 92 7.39 -16.81 -18.08
CA GLU A 92 8.08 -15.84 -17.23
C GLU A 92 9.32 -16.51 -16.65
N VAL A 93 10.41 -15.75 -16.52
CA VAL A 93 11.61 -16.21 -15.82
C VAL A 93 11.66 -15.53 -14.47
N ILE A 94 11.48 -16.31 -13.42
CA ILE A 94 11.53 -15.87 -12.03
C ILE A 94 12.94 -16.17 -11.53
N ALA A 95 13.78 -15.14 -11.53
CA ALA A 95 15.11 -15.23 -10.96
C ALA A 95 15.02 -15.03 -9.44
N LEU A 96 15.63 -15.95 -8.69
CA LEU A 96 15.89 -15.71 -7.29
C LEU A 96 17.10 -14.79 -7.18
N PRO A 97 17.12 -13.88 -6.19
CA PRO A 97 18.31 -13.11 -5.91
C PRO A 97 19.47 -14.04 -5.54
N PRO A 98 20.74 -13.67 -5.80
CA PRO A 98 21.89 -14.56 -5.63
C PRO A 98 22.05 -15.14 -4.22
N ARG A 99 21.53 -14.44 -3.19
CA ARG A 99 21.55 -14.89 -1.81
C ARG A 99 20.27 -14.44 -1.11
N TYR A 100 19.56 -15.40 -0.50
CA TYR A 100 18.31 -15.18 0.21
C TYR A 100 18.12 -16.26 1.28
N ASN A 101 17.21 -16.01 2.22
CA ASN A 101 16.77 -16.97 3.22
C ASN A 101 15.58 -17.77 2.66
N ASP A 102 15.79 -19.07 2.48
CA ASP A 102 14.85 -20.02 1.89
C ASP A 102 13.69 -20.42 2.82
N ARG A 103 13.76 -20.12 4.13
CA ARG A 103 12.82 -20.65 5.14
C ARG A 103 11.49 -19.93 5.24
N ARG A 104 11.36 -18.72 4.67
CA ARG A 104 10.14 -17.88 4.76
C ARG A 104 9.70 -17.28 3.44
N GLY A 105 10.45 -17.52 2.36
CA GLY A 105 10.07 -17.01 1.06
C GLY A 105 9.01 -17.88 0.40
N GLU A 106 8.12 -17.25 -0.36
CA GLU A 106 7.12 -17.94 -1.16
C GLU A 106 6.98 -17.29 -2.54
N LEU A 107 6.64 -18.11 -3.52
CA LEU A 107 6.15 -17.69 -4.81
C LEU A 107 4.65 -18.00 -4.86
N THR A 108 3.82 -16.97 -4.87
CA THR A 108 2.38 -17.09 -5.04
C THR A 108 2.04 -16.89 -6.52
N ILE A 109 1.54 -17.95 -7.16
CA ILE A 109 1.08 -17.93 -8.55
C ILE A 109 -0.44 -17.97 -8.54
N ARG A 110 -1.06 -17.09 -9.32
CA ARG A 110 -2.51 -17.07 -9.51
C ARG A 110 -2.84 -17.14 -10.99
N LEU A 111 -3.80 -17.99 -11.34
CA LEU A 111 -4.46 -18.02 -12.63
C LEU A 111 -5.90 -17.55 -12.46
N ASP A 112 -6.30 -16.55 -13.23
CA ASP A 112 -7.67 -16.04 -13.29
C ASP A 112 -8.24 -16.36 -14.70
N PRO A 113 -9.17 -17.33 -14.82
CA PRO A 113 -9.76 -17.73 -16.12
C PRO A 113 -10.60 -16.67 -16.83
N SER A 114 -10.87 -15.56 -16.13
CA SER A 114 -11.48 -14.34 -16.64
C SER A 114 -11.23 -13.21 -15.62
N LEU A 115 -11.55 -11.98 -16.00
CA LEU A 115 -11.63 -10.87 -15.06
C LEU A 115 -12.73 -11.06 -14.00
N ALA A 116 -13.73 -11.96 -14.19
CA ALA A 116 -14.73 -12.27 -13.17
C ALA A 116 -14.09 -12.94 -11.94
N ALA A 117 -13.18 -13.89 -12.19
CA ALA A 117 -12.40 -14.53 -11.14
C ALA A 117 -11.55 -13.49 -10.39
N ALA A 118 -11.13 -12.43 -11.09
CA ALA A 118 -10.32 -11.38 -10.52
C ALA A 118 -11.12 -10.37 -9.66
N THR A 119 -12.36 -10.08 -10.03
CA THR A 119 -13.19 -9.06 -9.37
C THR A 119 -13.89 -9.60 -8.10
N ARG A 120 -14.12 -10.92 -8.01
CA ARG A 120 -14.88 -11.55 -6.91
C ARG A 120 -14.33 -11.30 -5.49
N GLU A 121 -13.01 -11.25 -5.32
CA GLU A 121 -12.40 -10.96 -4.01
C GLU A 121 -12.52 -9.48 -3.63
N GLY A 122 -12.34 -8.57 -4.58
CA GLY A 122 -12.47 -7.13 -4.36
C GLY A 122 -13.88 -6.72 -3.93
N LEU A 123 -14.90 -7.43 -4.43
CA LEU A 123 -16.29 -7.25 -3.99
C LEU A 123 -16.49 -7.61 -2.52
N ARG A 124 -15.85 -8.69 -2.03
CA ARG A 124 -15.92 -9.11 -0.62
C ARG A 124 -15.20 -8.15 0.32
N TYR A 125 -14.10 -7.54 -0.12
CA TYR A 125 -13.35 -6.54 0.67
C TYR A 125 -14.22 -5.32 1.02
N LEU A 126 -14.94 -4.79 0.04
CA LEU A 126 -15.79 -3.61 0.23
C LEU A 126 -16.97 -3.87 1.17
N GLU A 127 -17.40 -5.12 1.36
CA GLU A 127 -18.53 -5.45 2.25
C GLU A 127 -18.21 -5.26 3.74
N HIS A 128 -16.95 -5.46 4.14
CA HIS A 128 -16.54 -5.60 5.56
C HIS A 128 -15.79 -4.39 6.15
N PHE A 129 -15.85 -3.23 5.49
CA PHE A 129 -15.12 -2.05 5.97
C PHE A 129 -15.76 -1.48 7.27
N PRO A 130 -14.98 -1.24 8.36
CA PRO A 130 -15.52 -0.98 9.70
C PRO A 130 -15.99 0.45 9.97
N TYR A 131 -15.89 1.35 9.00
CA TYR A 131 -16.24 2.78 9.14
C TYR A 131 -17.43 3.16 8.24
N GLU A 132 -18.22 4.18 8.65
CA GLU A 132 -19.47 4.58 7.98
C GLU A 132 -19.48 6.05 7.51
N CYS A 133 -18.39 6.57 6.95
CA CYS A 133 -18.46 7.88 6.28
C CYS A 133 -19.34 7.78 5.00
N THR A 134 -19.83 8.92 4.50
CA THR A 134 -20.73 8.93 3.33
C THR A 134 -20.09 8.31 2.08
N GLU A 135 -18.79 8.53 1.86
CA GLU A 135 -18.05 7.90 0.76
C GLU A 135 -18.06 6.39 0.87
N GLN A 136 -17.78 5.86 2.06
CA GLN A 136 -17.72 4.43 2.33
C GLN A 136 -19.09 3.78 2.12
N ILE A 137 -20.19 4.44 2.51
CA ILE A 137 -21.54 3.93 2.26
C ILE A 137 -21.75 3.69 0.76
N VAL A 138 -21.34 4.62 -0.09
CA VAL A 138 -21.42 4.46 -1.55
C VAL A 138 -20.50 3.33 -2.02
N SER A 139 -19.24 3.34 -1.59
CA SER A 139 -18.21 2.37 -1.99
C SER A 139 -18.55 0.92 -1.59
N ARG A 140 -19.38 0.71 -0.56
CA ARG A 140 -19.86 -0.63 -0.15
C ARG A 140 -20.78 -1.27 -1.18
N PHE A 141 -21.66 -0.49 -1.81
CA PHE A 141 -22.65 -1.05 -2.74
C PHE A 141 -22.32 -0.78 -4.21
N LEU A 142 -21.66 0.33 -4.55
CA LEU A 142 -21.48 0.76 -5.94
C LEU A 142 -20.79 -0.29 -6.82
N PRO A 143 -19.66 -0.90 -6.42
CA PRO A 143 -18.99 -1.91 -7.26
C PRO A 143 -19.80 -3.20 -7.38
N ASN A 144 -20.53 -3.57 -6.33
CA ASN A 144 -21.45 -4.70 -6.34
C ASN A 144 -22.65 -4.47 -7.27
N VAL A 145 -23.23 -3.26 -7.27
CA VAL A 145 -24.30 -2.84 -8.19
C VAL A 145 -23.84 -2.90 -9.64
N LEU A 146 -22.64 -2.40 -9.92
CA LEU A 146 -22.09 -2.38 -11.26
C LEU A 146 -21.75 -3.78 -11.75
N THR A 147 -21.15 -4.61 -10.90
CA THR A 147 -20.91 -6.03 -11.19
C THR A 147 -22.22 -6.76 -11.47
N TYR A 148 -23.21 -6.63 -10.59
CA TYR A 148 -24.52 -7.24 -10.76
C TYR A 148 -25.20 -6.82 -12.07
N ARG A 149 -25.17 -5.51 -12.39
CA ARG A 149 -25.73 -5.00 -13.65
C ARG A 149 -25.04 -5.64 -14.86
N THR A 150 -23.72 -5.74 -14.84
CA THR A 150 -22.96 -6.30 -15.96
C THR A 150 -23.17 -7.81 -16.08
N LEU A 151 -23.16 -8.57 -14.97
CA LEU A 151 -23.50 -10.00 -14.98
C LEU A 151 -24.89 -10.24 -15.57
N ARG A 152 -25.88 -9.43 -15.19
CA ARG A 152 -27.23 -9.50 -15.77
C ARG A 152 -27.27 -9.17 -17.25
N LYS A 153 -26.52 -8.15 -17.71
CA LYS A 153 -26.40 -7.84 -19.15
C LYS A 153 -25.78 -9.00 -19.94
N LEU A 154 -24.91 -9.78 -19.31
CA LEU A 154 -24.26 -10.96 -19.88
C LEU A 154 -25.08 -12.26 -19.67
N GLY A 155 -26.24 -12.19 -19.03
CA GLY A 155 -27.11 -13.34 -18.79
C GLY A 155 -26.60 -14.31 -17.73
N ILE A 156 -25.72 -13.85 -16.84
CA ILE A 156 -25.09 -14.67 -15.80
C ILE A 156 -25.71 -14.34 -14.45
N THR A 157 -26.06 -15.40 -13.73
CA THR A 157 -26.64 -15.33 -12.40
C THR A 157 -25.58 -15.62 -11.36
N ASP A 158 -25.43 -14.75 -10.38
CA ASP A 158 -24.69 -15.01 -9.14
C ASP A 158 -25.72 -15.05 -8.01
N PRO A 159 -26.19 -16.25 -7.60
CA PRO A 159 -27.26 -16.37 -6.60
C PRO A 159 -26.89 -15.75 -5.25
N ASP A 160 -25.62 -15.79 -4.87
CA ASP A 160 -25.14 -15.25 -3.60
C ASP A 160 -25.16 -13.72 -3.63
N LEU A 161 -24.71 -13.12 -4.73
CA LEU A 161 -24.79 -11.67 -4.94
C LEU A 161 -26.26 -11.23 -5.07
N GLU A 162 -27.07 -11.92 -5.85
CA GLU A 162 -28.50 -11.63 -6.04
C GLU A 162 -29.30 -11.67 -4.74
N ALA A 163 -29.00 -12.61 -3.84
CA ALA A 163 -29.69 -12.73 -2.56
C ALA A 163 -29.33 -11.61 -1.58
N ARG A 164 -28.07 -11.13 -1.59
CA ARG A 164 -27.56 -10.18 -0.58
C ARG A 164 -27.60 -8.73 -1.03
N LEU A 165 -27.39 -8.48 -2.32
CA LEU A 165 -27.24 -7.13 -2.87
C LEU A 165 -28.46 -6.22 -2.64
N PRO A 166 -29.72 -6.68 -2.77
CA PRO A 166 -30.88 -5.82 -2.54
C PRO A 166 -30.89 -5.19 -1.15
N ALA A 167 -30.61 -5.97 -0.11
CA ALA A 167 -30.58 -5.46 1.27
C ALA A 167 -29.43 -4.46 1.48
N LEU A 168 -28.25 -4.74 0.92
CA LEU A 168 -27.08 -3.85 1.00
C LEU A 168 -27.33 -2.50 0.33
N VAL A 169 -27.94 -2.52 -0.87
CA VAL A 169 -28.28 -1.30 -1.62
C VAL A 169 -29.38 -0.51 -0.92
N GLU A 170 -30.45 -1.18 -0.47
CA GLU A 170 -31.55 -0.55 0.26
C GLU A 170 -31.05 0.14 1.54
N GLU A 171 -30.24 -0.55 2.35
CA GLU A 171 -29.64 0.03 3.55
C GLU A 171 -28.76 1.25 3.23
N GLY A 172 -27.92 1.15 2.19
CA GLY A 172 -27.05 2.24 1.76
C GLY A 172 -27.83 3.46 1.30
N LEU A 173 -28.82 3.27 0.41
CA LEU A 173 -29.67 4.34 -0.11
C LEU A 173 -30.52 5.00 0.99
N GLU A 174 -31.01 4.24 1.95
CA GLU A 174 -31.70 4.79 3.11
C GLU A 174 -30.79 5.65 4.00
N LYS A 175 -29.56 5.18 4.27
CA LYS A 175 -28.58 5.98 5.03
C LYS A 175 -28.24 7.28 4.30
N LEU A 176 -28.01 7.22 2.99
CA LEU A 176 -27.75 8.40 2.17
C LEU A 176 -28.94 9.36 2.17
N THR A 177 -30.17 8.85 2.07
CA THR A 177 -31.39 9.66 2.15
C THR A 177 -31.47 10.42 3.48
N ARG A 178 -31.16 9.77 4.61
CA ARG A 178 -31.17 10.41 5.94
C ARG A 178 -30.05 11.43 6.15
N ARG A 179 -28.98 11.35 5.37
CA ARG A 179 -27.80 12.24 5.44
C ARG A 179 -27.83 13.38 4.43
N GLN A 180 -28.85 13.48 3.58
CA GLN A 180 -28.94 14.57 2.61
C GLN A 180 -29.29 15.88 3.34
N ASN A 181 -28.48 16.90 3.13
CA ASN A 181 -28.66 18.23 3.72
C ASN A 181 -29.85 18.96 3.09
N GLU A 182 -30.30 20.07 3.70
CA GLU A 182 -31.42 20.89 3.19
C GLU A 182 -31.14 21.49 1.81
N ASP A 183 -29.88 21.79 1.51
CA ASP A 183 -29.43 22.29 0.21
C ASP A 183 -29.44 21.22 -0.90
N GLY A 184 -29.66 19.95 -0.55
CA GLY A 184 -29.69 18.81 -1.45
C GLY A 184 -28.37 18.04 -1.57
N GLY A 185 -27.28 18.54 -1.01
CA GLY A 185 -25.96 17.89 -1.06
C GLY A 185 -25.70 16.94 0.12
N TRP A 186 -24.47 16.41 0.15
CA TRP A 186 -23.97 15.52 1.20
C TRP A 186 -22.60 15.96 1.70
N GLY A 187 -22.41 15.92 3.02
CA GLY A 187 -21.11 16.03 3.69
C GLY A 187 -20.46 14.66 3.97
N TRP A 188 -19.24 14.69 4.50
CA TRP A 188 -18.46 13.48 4.82
C TRP A 188 -19.10 12.65 5.93
N TRP A 189 -19.61 13.33 6.94
CA TRP A 189 -20.38 12.77 8.06
C TRP A 189 -21.80 13.35 8.09
N PRO A 190 -22.72 12.75 8.86
CA PRO A 190 -24.00 13.40 9.15
C PRO A 190 -23.78 14.82 9.69
N ASP A 191 -24.62 15.77 9.25
CA ASP A 191 -24.63 17.18 9.66
C ASP A 191 -23.42 18.04 9.21
N ASP A 192 -22.47 17.47 8.46
CA ASP A 192 -21.40 18.24 7.80
C ASP A 192 -21.95 19.10 6.65
N GLU A 193 -21.23 20.19 6.32
CA GLU A 193 -21.50 20.97 5.11
C GLU A 193 -21.40 20.11 3.84
N SER A 194 -22.27 20.39 2.88
CA SER A 194 -22.31 19.67 1.61
C SER A 194 -21.00 19.85 0.82
N ASN A 195 -20.38 18.75 0.44
CA ASN A 195 -19.18 18.73 -0.39
C ASN A 195 -19.55 18.37 -1.84
N PRO A 196 -19.21 19.20 -2.85
CA PRO A 196 -19.64 18.94 -4.22
C PRO A 196 -19.08 17.65 -4.83
N THR A 197 -17.82 17.31 -4.56
CA THR A 197 -17.19 16.09 -5.09
C THR A 197 -17.86 14.85 -4.51
N LEU A 198 -18.08 14.85 -3.19
CA LEU A 198 -18.74 13.73 -2.51
C LEU A 198 -20.21 13.60 -2.92
N SER A 199 -20.92 14.73 -3.05
CA SER A 199 -22.29 14.74 -3.55
C SER A 199 -22.39 14.17 -4.96
N ALA A 200 -21.44 14.51 -5.84
CA ALA A 200 -21.34 13.90 -7.17
C ALA A 200 -21.12 12.37 -7.10
N TYR A 201 -20.28 11.90 -6.17
CA TYR A 201 -20.04 10.46 -6.00
C TYR A 201 -21.28 9.71 -5.47
N VAL A 202 -22.01 10.31 -4.53
CA VAL A 202 -23.31 9.79 -4.05
C VAL A 202 -24.30 9.69 -5.20
N LEU A 203 -24.44 10.77 -5.99
CA LEU A 203 -25.34 10.80 -7.15
C LEU A 203 -24.94 9.79 -8.21
N PHE A 204 -23.66 9.64 -8.49
CA PHE A 204 -23.15 8.59 -9.37
C PHE A 204 -23.59 7.21 -8.87
N GLY A 205 -23.40 6.92 -7.58
CA GLY A 205 -23.83 5.66 -6.98
C GLY A 205 -25.34 5.41 -7.08
N MET A 206 -26.15 6.43 -6.81
CA MET A 206 -27.62 6.37 -6.94
C MET A 206 -28.05 6.12 -8.39
N LEU A 207 -27.44 6.79 -9.37
CA LEU A 207 -27.74 6.60 -10.79
C LEU A 207 -27.42 5.17 -11.25
N GLN A 208 -26.27 4.62 -10.85
CA GLN A 208 -25.91 3.25 -11.19
C GLN A 208 -26.86 2.23 -10.51
N ALA A 209 -27.30 2.49 -9.28
CA ALA A 209 -28.30 1.66 -8.60
C ALA A 209 -29.67 1.71 -9.30
N GLN A 210 -30.12 2.89 -9.71
CA GLN A 210 -31.36 3.06 -10.47
C GLN A 210 -31.30 2.31 -11.81
N GLU A 211 -30.18 2.42 -12.54
CA GLU A 211 -30.00 1.71 -13.81
C GLU A 211 -29.92 0.18 -13.64
N ALA A 212 -29.43 -0.30 -12.50
CA ALA A 212 -29.46 -1.72 -12.13
C ALA A 212 -30.85 -2.22 -11.68
N GLY A 213 -31.85 -1.33 -11.60
CA GLY A 213 -33.24 -1.65 -11.26
C GLY A 213 -33.58 -1.57 -9.78
N PHE A 214 -32.71 -1.01 -8.93
CA PHE A 214 -33.03 -0.74 -7.53
C PHE A 214 -33.89 0.52 -7.38
N SER A 215 -34.74 0.56 -6.35
CA SER A 215 -35.61 1.70 -6.10
C SER A 215 -34.80 2.83 -5.44
N VAL A 216 -34.64 3.93 -6.18
CA VAL A 216 -34.05 5.19 -5.69
C VAL A 216 -35.17 6.20 -5.55
N ARG A 217 -35.18 6.96 -4.45
CA ARG A 217 -36.18 8.01 -4.22
C ARG A 217 -35.95 9.19 -5.16
N ASP A 218 -36.91 9.42 -6.06
CA ASP A 218 -36.84 10.50 -7.05
C ASP A 218 -36.66 11.87 -6.39
N ASP A 219 -37.35 12.14 -5.27
CA ASP A 219 -37.25 13.43 -4.57
C ASP A 219 -35.84 13.71 -4.02
N VAL A 220 -35.15 12.67 -3.56
CA VAL A 220 -33.77 12.76 -3.04
C VAL A 220 -32.79 12.97 -4.20
N LEU A 221 -32.93 12.18 -5.26
CA LEU A 221 -32.09 12.25 -6.45
C LEU A 221 -32.21 13.62 -7.13
N GLU A 222 -33.43 14.11 -7.32
CA GLU A 222 -33.71 15.41 -7.96
C GLU A 222 -33.13 16.59 -7.17
N ARG A 223 -33.26 16.58 -5.84
CA ARG A 223 -32.63 17.63 -4.99
C ARG A 223 -31.12 17.59 -5.07
N GLY A 224 -30.52 16.41 -5.11
CA GLY A 224 -29.08 16.27 -5.26
C GLY A 224 -28.58 16.71 -6.63
N LEU A 225 -29.29 16.37 -7.71
CA LEU A 225 -28.97 16.85 -9.06
C LEU A 225 -29.08 18.38 -9.14
N ALA A 226 -30.13 18.98 -8.56
CA ALA A 226 -30.28 20.43 -8.50
C ALA A 226 -29.14 21.10 -7.70
N TYR A 227 -28.71 20.50 -6.58
CA TYR A 227 -27.52 20.93 -5.86
C TYR A 227 -26.28 20.87 -6.77
N LEU A 228 -26.07 19.75 -7.47
CA LEU A 228 -24.90 19.54 -8.33
C LEU A 228 -24.84 20.53 -9.49
N GLU A 229 -25.98 20.79 -10.15
CA GLU A 229 -26.14 21.83 -11.17
C GLU A 229 -25.76 23.22 -10.62
N ALA A 230 -26.18 23.55 -9.38
CA ALA A 230 -25.84 24.81 -8.74
C ALA A 230 -24.35 24.96 -8.35
N GLN A 231 -23.61 23.84 -8.24
CA GLN A 231 -22.17 23.84 -7.99
C GLN A 231 -21.33 23.98 -9.26
N VAL A 232 -21.93 23.97 -10.45
CA VAL A 232 -21.23 24.23 -11.72
C VAL A 232 -20.89 25.72 -11.81
N GLU A 233 -19.59 26.03 -11.83
CA GLU A 233 -19.09 27.40 -11.87
C GLU A 233 -18.63 27.78 -13.29
N PRO A 234 -18.78 29.06 -13.71
CA PRO A 234 -18.18 29.54 -14.94
C PRO A 234 -16.67 29.29 -14.96
N VAL A 235 -16.16 28.71 -16.04
CA VAL A 235 -14.74 28.29 -16.15
C VAL A 235 -13.71 29.38 -15.80
N ARG A 236 -14.08 30.65 -15.97
CA ARG A 236 -13.25 31.83 -15.63
C ARG A 236 -13.03 32.04 -14.13
N ARG A 237 -13.85 31.43 -13.27
CA ARG A 237 -13.73 31.45 -11.81
C ARG A 237 -12.91 30.27 -11.26
N LEU A 238 -12.56 29.31 -12.12
CA LEU A 238 -11.69 28.20 -11.76
C LEU A 238 -10.25 28.70 -11.80
N GLU A 239 -9.65 28.82 -10.62
CA GLU A 239 -8.30 29.36 -10.42
C GLU A 239 -7.27 28.24 -10.19
N ALA A 240 -7.69 27.09 -9.63
CA ALA A 240 -6.82 25.97 -9.30
C ALA A 240 -7.24 24.66 -10.00
N SER A 241 -6.29 23.74 -10.19
CA SER A 241 -6.52 22.44 -10.85
C SER A 241 -7.61 21.63 -10.15
N TYR A 242 -7.58 21.52 -8.81
CA TYR A 242 -8.58 20.77 -8.06
C TYR A 242 -10.03 21.26 -8.30
N GLN A 243 -10.23 22.55 -8.53
CA GLN A 243 -11.55 23.11 -8.84
C GLN A 243 -12.01 22.68 -10.24
N ALA A 244 -11.10 22.68 -11.21
CA ALA A 244 -11.36 22.23 -12.57
C ALA A 244 -11.58 20.71 -12.64
N ASN A 245 -10.81 19.94 -11.86
CA ASN A 245 -10.97 18.50 -11.75
C ASN A 245 -12.33 18.12 -11.15
N ARG A 246 -12.71 18.79 -10.05
CA ARG A 246 -14.05 18.69 -9.46
C ARG A 246 -15.12 19.01 -10.50
N GLN A 247 -14.98 20.13 -11.22
CA GLN A 247 -15.92 20.53 -12.27
C GLN A 247 -16.10 19.45 -13.35
N ALA A 248 -15.01 18.77 -13.77
CA ALA A 248 -15.09 17.69 -14.73
C ALA A 248 -15.91 16.50 -14.22
N PHE A 249 -15.72 16.11 -12.95
CA PHE A 249 -16.50 15.03 -12.34
C PHE A 249 -17.98 15.39 -12.19
N LEU A 250 -18.28 16.61 -11.76
CA LEU A 250 -19.65 17.16 -11.68
C LEU A 250 -20.37 17.04 -13.03
N LEU A 251 -19.71 17.52 -14.11
CA LEU A 251 -20.28 17.49 -15.47
C LEU A 251 -20.45 16.07 -16.00
N PHE A 252 -19.53 15.16 -15.68
CA PHE A 252 -19.66 13.74 -16.01
C PHE A 252 -20.91 13.13 -15.36
N VAL A 253 -21.10 13.32 -14.05
CA VAL A 253 -22.26 12.78 -13.33
C VAL A 253 -23.58 13.38 -13.83
N LEU A 254 -23.61 14.68 -14.13
CA LEU A 254 -24.79 15.33 -14.74
C LEU A 254 -25.12 14.75 -16.12
N ALA A 255 -24.12 14.41 -16.93
CA ALA A 255 -24.34 13.77 -18.21
C ALA A 255 -24.84 12.32 -18.07
N GLU A 256 -24.34 11.56 -17.10
CA GLU A 256 -24.87 10.22 -16.77
C GLU A 256 -26.35 10.30 -16.36
N ALA A 257 -26.74 11.36 -15.65
CA ALA A 257 -28.13 11.66 -15.29
C ALA A 257 -29.01 12.15 -16.46
N GLY A 258 -28.46 12.31 -17.67
CA GLY A 258 -29.18 12.84 -18.83
C GLY A 258 -29.40 14.35 -18.80
N ARG A 259 -28.60 15.09 -18.01
CA ARG A 259 -28.65 16.56 -17.87
C ARG A 259 -27.31 17.23 -18.21
N PRO A 260 -26.75 16.99 -19.41
CA PRO A 260 -25.44 17.53 -19.75
C PRO A 260 -25.46 19.06 -19.86
N ASP A 261 -24.48 19.73 -19.25
CA ASP A 261 -24.17 21.13 -19.55
C ASP A 261 -23.04 21.20 -20.59
N THR A 262 -23.43 21.10 -21.86
CA THR A 262 -22.48 21.04 -22.98
C THR A 262 -21.70 22.34 -23.15
N ALA A 263 -22.25 23.48 -22.72
CA ALA A 263 -21.56 24.77 -22.74
C ALA A 263 -20.45 24.83 -21.68
N ALA A 264 -20.71 24.34 -20.45
CA ALA A 264 -19.70 24.22 -19.42
C ALA A 264 -18.61 23.19 -19.79
N MET A 265 -19.00 22.05 -20.37
CA MET A 265 -18.05 21.05 -20.88
C MET A 265 -17.14 21.62 -21.97
N ASP A 266 -17.69 22.36 -22.95
CA ASP A 266 -16.92 23.03 -23.99
C ASP A 266 -15.96 24.09 -23.41
N ALA A 267 -16.42 24.86 -22.43
CA ALA A 267 -15.61 25.85 -21.75
C ALA A 267 -14.45 25.20 -20.97
N LEU A 268 -14.70 24.07 -20.29
CA LEU A 268 -13.69 23.32 -19.55
C LEU A 268 -12.69 22.64 -20.49
N PHE A 269 -13.15 22.08 -21.61
CA PHE A 269 -12.30 21.49 -22.65
C PHE A 269 -11.26 22.50 -23.20
N ARG A 270 -11.67 23.76 -23.42
CA ARG A 270 -10.73 24.83 -23.82
C ARG A 270 -9.64 25.10 -22.79
N ARG A 271 -9.84 24.75 -21.51
CA ARG A 271 -8.84 24.83 -20.44
C ARG A 271 -8.37 23.44 -19.96
N ARG A 272 -8.46 22.41 -20.80
CA ARG A 272 -8.09 21.02 -20.44
C ARG A 272 -6.67 20.85 -19.91
N GLU A 273 -5.76 21.77 -20.22
CA GLU A 273 -4.39 21.74 -19.65
C GLU A 273 -4.34 21.98 -18.14
N MET A 274 -5.41 22.52 -17.54
CA MET A 274 -5.54 22.62 -16.08
C MET A 274 -6.04 21.33 -15.42
N LEU A 275 -6.56 20.39 -16.21
CA LEU A 275 -7.13 19.16 -15.71
C LEU A 275 -6.03 18.13 -15.49
N GLY A 276 -6.09 17.46 -14.34
CA GLY A 276 -5.44 16.17 -14.13
C GLY A 276 -5.96 15.12 -15.12
N LEU A 277 -5.22 14.02 -15.27
CA LEU A 277 -5.50 12.98 -16.25
C LEU A 277 -6.86 12.31 -15.97
N TYR A 278 -7.16 11.99 -14.70
CA TYR A 278 -8.46 11.44 -14.32
C TYR A 278 -9.63 12.39 -14.65
N ALA A 279 -9.42 13.70 -14.52
CA ALA A 279 -10.43 14.70 -14.83
C ALA A 279 -10.62 14.88 -16.34
N ARG A 280 -9.56 14.74 -17.15
CA ARG A 280 -9.67 14.64 -18.61
C ARG A 280 -10.48 13.41 -19.01
N ALA A 281 -10.29 12.27 -18.34
CA ALA A 281 -11.07 11.06 -18.55
C ALA A 281 -12.56 11.27 -18.18
N TYR A 282 -12.87 11.91 -17.04
CA TYR A 282 -14.26 12.29 -16.71
C TYR A 282 -14.88 13.20 -17.77
N LEU A 283 -14.16 14.23 -18.20
CA LEU A 283 -14.67 15.14 -19.24
C LEU A 283 -14.90 14.40 -20.57
N ALA A 284 -14.01 13.48 -20.94
CA ALA A 284 -14.17 12.66 -22.14
C ALA A 284 -15.42 11.76 -22.05
N MET A 285 -15.62 11.09 -20.92
CA MET A 285 -16.83 10.27 -20.70
C MET A 285 -18.11 11.12 -20.69
N GLY A 286 -18.08 12.29 -20.06
CA GLY A 286 -19.21 13.22 -20.05
C GLY A 286 -19.57 13.73 -21.45
N LEU A 287 -18.57 14.14 -22.24
CA LEU A 287 -18.76 14.53 -23.64
C LEU A 287 -19.25 13.37 -24.51
N GLY A 288 -18.66 12.18 -24.34
CA GLY A 288 -19.09 10.98 -25.05
C GLY A 288 -20.54 10.59 -24.74
N ARG A 289 -20.97 10.79 -23.49
CA ARG A 289 -22.36 10.58 -23.07
C ARG A 289 -23.32 11.63 -23.64
N ALA A 290 -22.89 12.89 -23.72
CA ALA A 290 -23.73 14.01 -24.14
C ALA A 290 -23.85 14.14 -25.68
N GLU A 291 -22.74 13.97 -26.40
CA GLU A 291 -22.61 14.30 -27.82
C GLU A 291 -22.13 13.09 -28.68
N GLY A 292 -21.75 11.98 -28.03
CA GLY A 292 -21.29 10.75 -28.68
C GLY A 292 -19.77 10.58 -28.67
N ALA A 293 -19.30 9.32 -28.77
CA ALA A 293 -17.88 8.98 -28.74
C ALA A 293 -17.07 9.55 -29.92
N GLU A 294 -17.73 9.83 -31.04
CA GLU A 294 -17.13 10.41 -32.27
C GLU A 294 -16.87 11.93 -32.17
N ASP A 295 -17.20 12.58 -31.04
CA ASP A 295 -16.92 14.00 -30.84
C ASP A 295 -15.39 14.26 -30.93
N PRO A 296 -14.93 15.21 -31.77
CA PRO A 296 -13.50 15.52 -31.92
C PRO A 296 -12.80 15.89 -30.60
N ARG A 297 -13.53 16.42 -29.62
CA ARG A 297 -13.02 16.76 -28.29
C ARG A 297 -12.73 15.50 -27.47
N VAL A 298 -13.55 14.46 -27.61
CA VAL A 298 -13.29 13.14 -27.00
C VAL A 298 -12.01 12.57 -27.58
N ALA A 299 -11.85 12.54 -28.91
CA ALA A 299 -10.64 12.06 -29.56
C ALA A 299 -9.38 12.84 -29.10
N THR A 300 -9.50 14.15 -28.90
CA THR A 300 -8.42 14.99 -28.38
C THR A 300 -8.05 14.62 -26.94
N LEU A 301 -9.03 14.45 -26.06
CA LEU A 301 -8.78 14.07 -24.65
C LEU A 301 -8.18 12.66 -24.56
N LEU A 302 -8.66 11.71 -25.35
CA LEU A 302 -8.08 10.36 -25.41
C LEU A 302 -6.65 10.39 -25.96
N SER A 303 -6.36 11.25 -26.95
CA SER A 303 -5.00 11.47 -27.43
C SER A 303 -4.09 12.05 -26.34
N ASP A 304 -4.57 13.02 -25.55
CA ASP A 304 -3.82 13.55 -24.40
C ASP A 304 -3.49 12.45 -23.38
N LEU A 305 -4.46 11.57 -23.07
CA LEU A 305 -4.24 10.42 -22.19
C LEU A 305 -3.24 9.43 -22.79
N ASN A 306 -3.39 9.03 -24.06
CA ASN A 306 -2.45 8.13 -24.73
C ASN A 306 -1.01 8.67 -24.75
N ASN A 307 -0.83 9.99 -24.84
CA ASN A 307 0.50 10.61 -24.82
C ASN A 307 1.13 10.67 -23.42
N ALA A 308 0.32 10.63 -22.37
CA ALA A 308 0.77 10.66 -20.98
C ALA A 308 1.04 9.25 -20.40
N VAL A 309 0.84 8.19 -21.18
CA VAL A 309 0.99 6.80 -20.70
C VAL A 309 2.43 6.51 -20.30
N ILE A 310 2.58 5.85 -19.16
CA ILE A 310 3.86 5.29 -18.70
C ILE A 310 3.85 3.81 -19.02
N LEU A 311 4.83 3.37 -19.81
CA LEU A 311 5.02 1.96 -20.16
C LEU A 311 6.11 1.36 -19.27
N SER A 312 5.79 0.25 -18.62
CA SER A 312 6.72 -0.50 -17.77
C SER A 312 6.77 -1.97 -18.18
N ALA A 313 7.66 -2.74 -17.54
CA ALA A 313 7.72 -4.19 -17.76
C ALA A 313 6.43 -4.92 -17.34
N THR A 314 5.67 -4.34 -16.41
CA THR A 314 4.46 -4.91 -15.80
C THR A 314 3.16 -4.37 -16.41
N GLY A 315 3.20 -3.41 -17.34
CA GLY A 315 2.02 -2.94 -18.07
C GLY A 315 2.07 -1.47 -18.43
N ALA A 316 0.89 -0.84 -18.48
CA ALA A 316 0.72 0.57 -18.81
C ALA A 316 -0.12 1.26 -17.72
N HIS A 317 0.32 2.43 -17.26
CA HIS A 317 -0.37 3.20 -16.22
C HIS A 317 -0.17 4.71 -16.40
N TRP A 318 -0.82 5.49 -15.55
CA TRP A 318 -0.73 6.96 -15.53
C TRP A 318 -0.44 7.45 -14.12
N GLU A 319 0.35 8.52 -14.05
CA GLU A 319 0.69 9.23 -12.82
C GLU A 319 0.28 10.70 -12.95
N GLU A 320 -0.40 11.24 -11.94
CA GLU A 320 -0.80 12.64 -11.89
C GLU A 320 0.38 13.55 -11.55
N GLN A 321 0.38 14.77 -12.08
CA GLN A 321 1.44 15.74 -11.75
C GLN A 321 1.32 16.31 -10.32
N GLU A 322 0.08 16.40 -9.81
CA GLU A 322 -0.23 16.90 -8.48
C GLU A 322 -1.36 16.03 -7.90
N VAL A 323 -1.19 15.57 -6.66
CA VAL A 323 -2.25 14.82 -5.98
C VAL A 323 -3.40 15.73 -5.56
N ASP A 324 -4.61 15.33 -5.98
CA ASP A 324 -5.85 16.02 -5.65
C ASP A 324 -6.51 15.39 -4.41
N TRP A 325 -6.05 15.83 -3.24
CA TRP A 325 -6.53 15.36 -1.94
C TRP A 325 -8.05 15.54 -1.76
N TRP A 326 -8.64 16.54 -2.40
CA TRP A 326 -10.09 16.81 -2.33
C TRP A 326 -10.94 15.90 -3.20
N ALA A 327 -10.29 15.09 -4.05
CA ALA A 327 -10.95 14.13 -4.92
C ALA A 327 -10.60 12.67 -4.60
N MET A 328 -9.99 12.42 -3.43
CA MET A 328 -9.54 11.07 -3.02
C MET A 328 -8.68 10.41 -4.12
N ASN A 329 -7.81 11.21 -4.73
CA ASN A 329 -7.05 10.82 -5.91
C ASN A 329 -5.80 10.00 -5.54
N THR A 330 -5.55 8.96 -6.34
CA THR A 330 -4.32 8.17 -6.41
C THR A 330 -4.08 7.80 -7.87
N ASP A 331 -2.84 7.46 -8.23
CA ASP A 331 -2.49 7.09 -9.61
C ASP A 331 -3.15 5.78 -10.05
N THR A 332 -3.33 4.83 -9.14
CA THR A 332 -4.11 3.60 -9.39
C THR A 332 -5.57 3.92 -9.72
N ARG A 333 -6.19 4.85 -8.97
CA ARG A 333 -7.56 5.31 -9.24
C ARG A 333 -7.64 6.04 -10.57
N SER A 334 -6.70 6.94 -10.86
CA SER A 334 -6.59 7.63 -12.15
C SER A 334 -6.49 6.62 -13.30
N THR A 335 -5.61 5.62 -13.16
CA THR A 335 -5.42 4.55 -14.15
C THR A 335 -6.70 3.74 -14.37
N ALA A 336 -7.44 3.43 -13.31
CA ALA A 336 -8.72 2.72 -13.43
C ALA A 336 -9.82 3.58 -14.11
N ILE A 337 -9.90 4.88 -13.80
CA ILE A 337 -10.84 5.80 -14.47
C ILE A 337 -10.48 5.97 -15.95
N ILE A 338 -9.18 6.03 -16.28
CA ILE A 338 -8.71 6.11 -17.66
C ILE A 338 -9.01 4.80 -18.40
N LEU A 339 -8.83 3.64 -17.77
CA LEU A 339 -9.25 2.36 -18.35
C LEU A 339 -10.74 2.38 -18.69
N GLU A 340 -11.58 2.85 -17.77
CA GLU A 340 -13.03 2.96 -18.01
C GLU A 340 -13.35 3.89 -19.18
N ALA A 341 -12.69 5.05 -19.26
CA ALA A 341 -12.88 5.98 -20.37
C ALA A 341 -12.46 5.35 -21.72
N LEU A 342 -11.36 4.61 -21.77
CA LEU A 342 -10.92 3.89 -22.96
C LEU A 342 -11.90 2.77 -23.34
N VAL A 343 -12.36 1.97 -22.37
CA VAL A 343 -13.35 0.90 -22.62
C VAL A 343 -14.65 1.47 -23.20
N ARG A 344 -15.12 2.61 -22.70
CA ARG A 344 -16.36 3.25 -23.16
C ARG A 344 -16.23 3.95 -24.52
N LEU A 345 -15.09 4.58 -24.80
CA LEU A 345 -14.94 5.55 -25.90
C LEU A 345 -13.99 5.10 -27.01
N ASP A 346 -13.07 4.18 -26.72
CA ASP A 346 -12.10 3.61 -27.68
C ASP A 346 -11.83 2.12 -27.36
N PRO A 347 -12.85 1.24 -27.53
CA PRO A 347 -12.81 -0.16 -27.09
C PRO A 347 -11.75 -1.02 -27.81
N GLU A 348 -11.21 -0.53 -28.92
CA GLU A 348 -10.16 -1.19 -29.71
C GLU A 348 -8.76 -0.64 -29.41
N ASN A 349 -8.61 0.23 -28.40
CA ASN A 349 -7.34 0.83 -28.05
C ASN A 349 -6.28 -0.23 -27.68
N GLY A 350 -5.12 -0.15 -28.32
CA GLY A 350 -4.02 -1.10 -28.14
C GLY A 350 -3.38 -1.10 -26.74
N LEU A 351 -3.65 -0.10 -25.90
CA LEU A 351 -3.18 -0.04 -24.52
C LEU A 351 -3.98 -0.92 -23.57
N LEU A 352 -5.26 -1.22 -23.88
CA LEU A 352 -6.19 -1.93 -22.98
C LEU A 352 -5.58 -3.21 -22.36
N PRO A 353 -4.95 -4.12 -23.14
CA PRO A 353 -4.23 -5.27 -22.58
C PRO A 353 -3.22 -4.94 -21.48
N ASN A 354 -2.41 -3.91 -21.70
CA ASN A 354 -1.32 -3.55 -20.79
C ASN A 354 -1.82 -2.78 -19.57
N VAL A 355 -2.91 -2.03 -19.70
CA VAL A 355 -3.55 -1.35 -18.56
C VAL A 355 -4.21 -2.37 -17.63
N VAL A 356 -4.94 -3.33 -18.20
CA VAL A 356 -5.52 -4.45 -17.42
C VAL A 356 -4.42 -5.25 -16.73
N ARG A 357 -3.33 -5.57 -17.45
CA ARG A 357 -2.17 -6.26 -16.88
C ARG A 357 -1.60 -5.50 -15.68
N TRP A 358 -1.43 -4.18 -15.79
CA TRP A 358 -0.90 -3.36 -14.71
C TRP A 358 -1.82 -3.39 -13.49
N LEU A 359 -3.12 -3.17 -13.67
CA LEU A 359 -4.09 -3.22 -12.56
C LEU A 359 -4.12 -4.59 -11.88
N MET A 360 -4.03 -5.68 -12.66
CA MET A 360 -4.02 -7.05 -12.15
C MET A 360 -2.75 -7.38 -11.34
N VAL A 361 -1.61 -6.79 -11.72
CA VAL A 361 -0.34 -6.92 -10.97
C VAL A 361 -0.33 -6.02 -9.72
N ALA A 362 -0.95 -4.84 -9.79
CA ALA A 362 -1.07 -3.94 -8.64
C ALA A 362 -1.99 -4.48 -7.53
N ARG A 363 -2.90 -5.40 -7.88
CA ARG A 363 -3.84 -6.04 -6.94
C ARG A 363 -3.10 -6.90 -5.92
N ARG A 364 -3.37 -6.68 -4.62
CA ARG A 364 -2.85 -7.49 -3.51
C ARG A 364 -4.00 -8.10 -2.74
N GLU A 365 -3.90 -9.39 -2.43
CA GLU A 365 -4.90 -10.13 -1.63
C GLU A 365 -6.35 -9.93 -2.14
N GLY A 366 -6.51 -9.77 -3.46
CA GLY A 366 -7.81 -9.68 -4.11
C GLY A 366 -8.42 -8.27 -4.21
N HIS A 367 -7.77 -7.22 -3.71
CA HIS A 367 -8.27 -5.85 -3.80
C HIS A 367 -7.17 -4.83 -4.15
N TRP A 368 -7.58 -3.57 -4.41
CA TRP A 368 -6.69 -2.41 -4.49
C TRP A 368 -6.81 -1.63 -3.18
N GLU A 369 -5.95 -0.64 -2.97
CA GLU A 369 -5.59 -0.28 -1.60
C GLU A 369 -6.65 0.59 -0.93
N THR A 370 -7.32 1.43 -1.71
CA THR A 370 -8.43 2.25 -1.23
C THR A 370 -9.78 1.72 -1.71
N THR A 371 -10.85 2.15 -1.02
CA THR A 371 -12.23 1.91 -1.45
C THR A 371 -12.48 2.49 -2.85
N GLN A 372 -11.94 3.67 -3.13
CA GLN A 372 -12.05 4.33 -4.43
C GLN A 372 -11.30 3.61 -5.55
N GLU A 373 -10.07 3.17 -5.30
CA GLU A 373 -9.30 2.38 -6.26
C GLU A 373 -9.99 1.07 -6.57
N THR A 374 -10.38 0.34 -5.52
CA THR A 374 -11.09 -0.94 -5.68
C THR A 374 -12.38 -0.70 -6.44
N ALA A 375 -13.16 0.33 -6.10
CA ALA A 375 -14.38 0.64 -6.82
C ALA A 375 -14.11 0.90 -8.31
N TRP A 376 -13.27 1.87 -8.66
CA TRP A 376 -13.03 2.20 -10.07
C TRP A 376 -12.34 1.08 -10.86
N ALA A 377 -11.44 0.31 -10.24
CA ALA A 377 -10.82 -0.85 -10.88
C ALA A 377 -11.87 -1.93 -11.17
N LEU A 378 -12.74 -2.25 -10.22
CA LEU A 378 -13.82 -3.21 -10.42
C LEU A 378 -14.78 -2.76 -11.53
N ILE A 379 -15.12 -1.47 -11.61
CA ILE A 379 -15.95 -0.90 -12.68
C ILE A 379 -15.31 -1.15 -14.04
N ALA A 380 -14.06 -0.69 -14.20
CA ALA A 380 -13.36 -0.73 -15.47
C ALA A 380 -13.07 -2.17 -15.94
N LEU A 381 -12.69 -3.05 -15.03
CA LEU A 381 -12.43 -4.47 -15.33
C LEU A 381 -13.72 -5.21 -15.68
N THR A 382 -14.83 -4.87 -15.02
CA THR A 382 -16.14 -5.48 -15.30
C THR A 382 -16.65 -5.12 -16.69
N ASP A 383 -16.56 -3.85 -17.08
CA ASP A 383 -16.99 -3.41 -18.42
C ASP A 383 -16.04 -3.95 -19.50
N ARG A 384 -14.74 -4.04 -19.20
CA ARG A 384 -13.78 -4.71 -20.10
C ARG A 384 -14.11 -6.19 -20.29
N MET A 385 -14.41 -6.92 -19.23
CA MET A 385 -14.78 -8.34 -19.25
C MET A 385 -16.00 -8.60 -20.15
N ALA A 386 -17.00 -7.71 -20.07
CA ALA A 386 -18.20 -7.77 -20.89
C ALA A 386 -17.87 -7.61 -22.38
N LEU A 387 -17.03 -6.61 -22.69
CA LEU A 387 -16.58 -6.31 -24.05
C LEU A 387 -15.78 -7.47 -24.66
N THR A 388 -14.96 -8.15 -23.88
CA THR A 388 -14.13 -9.29 -24.32
C THR A 388 -14.85 -10.64 -24.29
N LYS A 389 -16.09 -10.69 -23.79
CA LYS A 389 -16.91 -11.90 -23.67
C LYS A 389 -16.21 -13.03 -22.91
N GLU A 390 -15.47 -12.69 -21.86
CA GLU A 390 -14.62 -13.67 -21.16
C GLU A 390 -15.40 -14.78 -20.46
N LEU A 391 -16.68 -14.54 -20.16
CA LEU A 391 -17.56 -15.51 -19.50
C LEU A 391 -18.02 -16.65 -20.43
N GLU A 392 -17.80 -16.51 -21.74
CA GLU A 392 -17.97 -17.59 -22.72
C GLU A 392 -16.73 -18.52 -22.76
N GLY A 393 -15.78 -18.34 -21.84
CA GLY A 393 -14.50 -19.05 -21.80
C GLY A 393 -14.63 -20.57 -21.89
N SER A 394 -13.95 -21.16 -22.87
CA SER A 394 -13.93 -22.62 -23.06
C SER A 394 -12.59 -23.04 -23.64
N TYR A 395 -11.65 -23.42 -22.78
CA TYR A 395 -10.29 -23.81 -23.16
C TYR A 395 -9.63 -24.61 -22.04
N ASP A 396 -8.66 -25.46 -22.38
CA ASP A 396 -7.80 -26.10 -21.41
C ASP A 396 -6.65 -25.15 -21.05
N TYR A 397 -6.22 -25.17 -19.79
CA TYR A 397 -5.03 -24.48 -19.32
C TYR A 397 -4.10 -25.46 -18.64
N ALA A 398 -2.82 -25.11 -18.63
CA ALA A 398 -1.83 -25.79 -17.84
C ALA A 398 -0.70 -24.84 -17.45
N LEU A 399 -0.10 -25.15 -16.31
CA LEU A 399 0.92 -24.37 -15.65
C LEU A 399 2.07 -25.29 -15.27
N TRP A 400 3.26 -24.92 -15.69
CA TRP A 400 4.49 -25.60 -15.33
C TRP A 400 5.44 -24.65 -14.65
N LEU A 401 6.18 -25.18 -13.67
CA LEU A 401 7.33 -24.53 -13.07
C LEU A 401 8.53 -25.45 -13.25
N ASN A 402 9.53 -25.00 -14.01
CA ASN A 402 10.73 -25.79 -14.31
C ASN A 402 10.42 -27.17 -14.92
N ASP A 403 9.48 -27.19 -15.87
CA ASP A 403 8.99 -28.40 -16.56
C ASP A 403 8.16 -29.37 -15.68
N GLU A 404 7.99 -29.08 -14.38
CA GLU A 404 7.04 -29.79 -13.50
C GLU A 404 5.65 -29.16 -13.62
N GLU A 405 4.63 -29.98 -13.89
CA GLU A 405 3.25 -29.52 -13.97
C GLU A 405 2.72 -29.22 -12.57
N LEU A 406 2.39 -27.95 -12.31
CA LEU A 406 1.82 -27.52 -11.04
C LEU A 406 0.29 -27.59 -11.03
N ALA A 407 -0.33 -27.26 -12.16
CA ALA A 407 -1.77 -27.31 -12.32
C ALA A 407 -2.16 -27.44 -13.79
N ALA A 408 -3.25 -28.16 -14.05
CA ALA A 408 -3.92 -28.20 -15.33
C ALA A 408 -5.43 -28.34 -15.12
N GLY A 409 -6.21 -27.87 -16.07
CA GLY A 409 -7.67 -27.96 -16.00
C GLY A 409 -8.35 -27.42 -17.23
N THR A 410 -9.68 -27.45 -17.20
CA THR A 410 -10.52 -26.95 -18.27
C THR A 410 -11.34 -25.77 -17.76
N VAL A 411 -11.23 -24.64 -18.43
CA VAL A 411 -12.14 -23.51 -18.26
C VAL A 411 -13.39 -23.79 -19.06
N THR A 412 -14.53 -23.62 -18.42
CA THR A 412 -15.86 -23.70 -19.01
C THR A 412 -16.66 -22.49 -18.54
N PRO A 413 -17.80 -22.15 -19.17
CA PRO A 413 -18.66 -21.07 -18.66
C PRO A 413 -19.13 -21.24 -17.21
N ALA A 414 -19.02 -22.44 -16.64
CA ALA A 414 -19.34 -22.72 -15.23
C ALA A 414 -18.15 -22.56 -14.27
N THR A 415 -16.92 -22.42 -14.79
CA THR A 415 -15.67 -22.34 -14.02
C THR A 415 -14.82 -21.10 -14.37
N VAL A 416 -15.30 -20.23 -15.25
CA VAL A 416 -14.61 -19.00 -15.68
C VAL A 416 -14.36 -18.00 -14.56
N ASP A 417 -15.11 -18.10 -13.45
CA ASP A 417 -15.00 -17.24 -12.27
C ASP A 417 -14.24 -17.91 -11.10
N GLU A 418 -13.71 -19.12 -11.31
CA GLU A 418 -12.97 -19.87 -10.30
C GLU A 418 -11.45 -19.67 -10.49
N PRO A 419 -10.79 -18.89 -9.62
CA PRO A 419 -9.34 -18.71 -9.71
C PRO A 419 -8.58 -19.94 -9.19
N VAL A 420 -7.39 -20.16 -9.72
CA VAL A 420 -6.43 -21.13 -9.19
C VAL A 420 -5.29 -20.38 -8.51
N THR A 421 -5.09 -20.63 -7.22
CA THR A 421 -3.99 -20.04 -6.45
C THR A 421 -3.06 -21.15 -5.97
N LEU A 422 -1.77 -20.98 -6.23
CA LEU A 422 -0.72 -21.91 -5.87
C LEU A 422 0.36 -21.16 -5.09
N GLN A 423 0.88 -21.81 -4.05
CA GLN A 423 1.99 -21.31 -3.26
C GLN A 423 3.13 -22.31 -3.35
N VAL A 424 4.29 -21.85 -3.81
CA VAL A 424 5.52 -22.64 -3.89
C VAL A 424 6.51 -22.05 -2.89
N ALA A 425 7.03 -22.88 -1.99
CA ALA A 425 8.06 -22.40 -1.07
C ALA A 425 9.32 -22.05 -1.87
N VAL A 426 9.97 -20.94 -1.52
CA VAL A 426 11.20 -20.52 -2.22
C VAL A 426 12.32 -21.56 -2.04
N ALA A 427 12.25 -22.39 -1.00
CA ALA A 427 13.13 -23.54 -0.81
C ALA A 427 13.06 -24.57 -1.94
N ASP A 428 11.93 -24.66 -2.64
CA ASP A 428 11.68 -25.61 -3.74
C ASP A 428 12.04 -25.02 -5.12
N LEU A 429 12.41 -23.73 -5.17
CA LEU A 429 12.82 -23.04 -6.39
C LEU A 429 14.30 -23.27 -6.70
N LEU A 430 14.64 -23.28 -7.99
CA LEU A 430 16.02 -23.35 -8.48
C LEU A 430 16.77 -22.08 -8.08
N ARG A 431 17.92 -22.25 -7.40
CA ARG A 431 18.75 -21.16 -6.87
C ARG A 431 19.62 -20.49 -7.93
N GLU A 432 20.31 -21.31 -8.72
CA GLU A 432 21.38 -20.87 -9.63
C GLU A 432 20.87 -20.66 -11.06
N GLU A 433 19.59 -20.96 -11.31
CA GLU A 433 18.95 -20.89 -12.62
C GLU A 433 17.64 -20.10 -12.51
N GLY A 434 17.24 -19.46 -13.61
CA GLY A 434 15.94 -18.79 -13.67
C GLY A 434 14.81 -19.81 -13.63
N ASN A 435 13.86 -19.63 -12.72
CA ASN A 435 12.70 -20.50 -12.60
C ASN A 435 11.72 -20.19 -13.73
N ARG A 436 11.49 -21.16 -14.63
CA ARG A 436 10.62 -20.96 -15.79
C ARG A 436 9.18 -21.25 -15.39
N LEU A 437 8.38 -20.20 -15.23
CA LEU A 437 6.94 -20.31 -15.05
C LEU A 437 6.29 -20.25 -16.43
N THR A 438 5.86 -21.40 -16.94
CA THR A 438 5.18 -21.50 -18.23
C THR A 438 3.69 -21.67 -18.02
N VAL A 439 2.92 -20.73 -18.53
CA VAL A 439 1.45 -20.77 -18.55
C VAL A 439 1.04 -21.03 -20.00
N ALA A 440 0.20 -22.02 -20.24
CA ALA A 440 -0.35 -22.27 -21.57
C ALA A 440 -1.87 -22.42 -21.53
N ARG A 441 -2.48 -22.15 -22.69
CA ARG A 441 -3.88 -22.49 -22.93
C ARG A 441 -4.09 -23.04 -24.34
N SER A 442 -5.12 -23.88 -24.48
CA SER A 442 -5.57 -24.40 -25.77
C SER A 442 -6.34 -23.36 -26.58
N GLU A 443 -6.74 -23.75 -27.79
CA GLU A 443 -7.69 -22.98 -28.59
C GLU A 443 -9.06 -22.96 -27.91
N GLY A 444 -9.77 -21.83 -28.06
CA GLY A 444 -11.07 -21.62 -27.43
C GLY A 444 -11.40 -20.15 -27.13
N PRO A 445 -12.69 -19.81 -26.95
CA PRO A 445 -13.12 -18.47 -26.51
C PRO A 445 -12.64 -18.14 -25.09
N GLY A 446 -12.63 -16.86 -24.72
CA GLY A 446 -12.19 -16.36 -23.41
C GLY A 446 -10.70 -16.01 -23.35
N ARG A 447 -10.22 -15.63 -22.16
CA ARG A 447 -8.85 -15.17 -21.89
C ARG A 447 -8.34 -15.78 -20.60
N LEU A 448 -7.04 -16.07 -20.51
CA LEU A 448 -6.43 -16.53 -19.26
C LEU A 448 -5.47 -15.47 -18.74
N TYR A 449 -5.66 -15.02 -17.51
CA TYR A 449 -4.77 -14.11 -16.81
C TYR A 449 -3.90 -14.88 -15.83
N TYR A 450 -2.69 -14.40 -15.60
CA TYR A 450 -1.84 -14.93 -14.54
C TYR A 450 -1.07 -13.81 -13.84
N THR A 451 -0.81 -14.01 -12.55
CA THR A 451 0.14 -13.21 -11.77
C THR A 451 1.05 -14.13 -10.95
N ALA A 452 2.26 -13.67 -10.70
CA ALA A 452 3.26 -14.39 -9.93
C ALA A 452 3.98 -13.38 -9.01
N HIS A 453 3.83 -13.57 -7.70
CA HIS A 453 4.40 -12.73 -6.66
C HIS A 453 5.47 -13.52 -5.91
N LEU A 454 6.73 -13.16 -6.09
CA LEU A 454 7.85 -13.71 -5.35
C LEU A 454 8.13 -12.83 -4.14
N ARG A 455 8.03 -13.41 -2.95
CA ARG A 455 8.44 -12.80 -1.68
C ARG A 455 9.64 -13.56 -1.13
N VAL A 456 10.79 -12.91 -1.00
CA VAL A 456 12.02 -13.49 -0.44
C VAL A 456 12.57 -12.62 0.68
N PHE A 457 13.51 -13.15 1.46
CA PHE A 457 14.16 -12.40 2.53
C PHE A 457 15.67 -12.41 2.32
N LEU A 458 16.32 -11.26 2.12
CA LEU A 458 17.76 -11.20 1.88
C LEU A 458 18.54 -10.98 3.18
N PRO A 459 19.68 -11.65 3.40
CA PRO A 459 20.60 -11.32 4.50
C PRO A 459 21.09 -9.88 4.37
N VAL A 460 21.08 -9.12 5.45
CA VAL A 460 21.37 -7.69 5.37
C VAL A 460 22.83 -7.41 4.99
N GLU A 461 23.78 -8.26 5.36
CA GLU A 461 25.22 -8.07 5.08
C GLU A 461 25.55 -8.03 3.57
N GLU A 462 24.66 -8.56 2.75
CA GLU A 462 24.86 -8.77 1.32
C GLU A 462 23.98 -7.85 0.49
N VAL A 463 23.20 -7.04 1.19
CA VAL A 463 22.21 -6.16 0.65
C VAL A 463 22.81 -4.76 0.60
N GLU A 464 23.17 -4.33 -0.60
CA GLU A 464 23.48 -2.94 -0.83
C GLU A 464 22.24 -2.07 -0.53
N PRO A 465 22.44 -0.82 -0.10
CA PRO A 465 21.36 0.15 0.00
C PRO A 465 20.53 0.16 -1.30
N LEU A 466 19.21 0.06 -1.15
CA LEU A 466 18.28 0.04 -2.26
C LEU A 466 17.70 1.43 -2.46
N ASP A 467 17.73 1.90 -3.69
CA ASP A 467 16.97 3.06 -4.15
C ASP A 467 15.97 2.60 -5.21
N ARG A 468 14.70 2.62 -4.86
CA ARG A 468 13.57 2.52 -5.78
C ARG A 468 12.61 3.68 -5.52
N GLY A 469 13.11 4.90 -5.59
CA GLY A 469 12.28 6.11 -5.43
C GLY A 469 12.33 6.73 -4.04
N ILE A 470 12.98 6.09 -3.07
CA ILE A 470 13.37 6.71 -1.80
C ILE A 470 14.81 6.32 -1.49
N ILE A 471 15.62 7.27 -1.05
CA ILE A 471 16.97 6.97 -0.53
C ILE A 471 16.93 7.22 0.98
N ILE A 472 17.34 6.23 1.78
CA ILE A 472 17.45 6.40 3.22
C ILE A 472 18.86 6.04 3.71
N ARG A 473 19.40 6.89 4.58
CA ARG A 473 20.70 6.67 5.22
C ARG A 473 20.58 6.91 6.71
N ARG A 474 21.15 6.02 7.51
CA ARG A 474 21.25 6.16 8.96
C ARG A 474 22.68 6.47 9.39
N ARG A 475 22.83 7.36 10.36
CA ARG A 475 24.10 7.71 11.00
C ARG A 475 23.90 7.75 12.52
N TYR A 476 24.90 7.26 13.26
CA TYR A 476 24.95 7.38 14.71
C TYR A 476 26.03 8.36 15.12
N THR A 477 25.71 9.25 16.05
CA THR A 477 26.65 10.17 16.71
C THR A 477 26.39 10.18 18.20
N LEU A 478 27.38 10.55 19.03
CA LEU A 478 27.10 10.78 20.44
C LEU A 478 26.23 12.04 20.57
N ALA A 479 25.22 11.98 21.44
CA ALA A 479 24.26 13.07 21.59
C ALA A 479 24.87 14.35 22.18
N ASP A 480 25.98 14.23 22.91
CA ASP A 480 26.74 15.35 23.46
C ASP A 480 27.70 16.02 22.44
N CYS A 481 27.81 15.47 21.22
CA CYS A 481 28.58 16.08 20.16
C CYS A 481 27.80 17.20 19.45
N GLU A 482 28.28 18.43 19.62
CA GLU A 482 27.68 19.65 19.05
C GLU A 482 28.32 20.10 17.71
N GLU A 483 29.32 19.38 17.21
CA GLU A 483 30.04 19.75 15.97
C GLU A 483 29.27 19.45 14.66
N GLY A 484 27.98 19.13 14.77
CA GLY A 484 27.09 18.89 13.62
C GLY A 484 27.62 17.83 12.65
N PRO A 485 27.78 18.13 11.35
CA PRO A 485 28.27 17.15 10.37
C PRO A 485 29.67 16.59 10.66
N ALA A 486 30.50 17.29 11.45
CA ALA A 486 31.86 16.88 11.79
C ALA A 486 31.92 15.83 12.93
N CYS A 487 30.81 15.59 13.65
CA CYS A 487 30.75 14.59 14.70
C CYS A 487 31.16 13.20 14.19
N PRO A 488 32.07 12.47 14.87
CA PRO A 488 32.49 11.16 14.42
C PRO A 488 31.31 10.17 14.45
N GLU A 489 31.27 9.28 13.46
CA GLU A 489 30.26 8.23 13.43
C GLU A 489 30.54 7.18 14.51
N VAL A 490 29.53 6.87 15.33
CA VAL A 490 29.62 5.90 16.42
C VAL A 490 29.46 4.49 15.88
N ARG A 491 30.49 3.65 15.99
CA ARG A 491 30.41 2.18 15.78
C ARG A 491 30.53 1.37 17.07
N GLU A 492 31.07 2.01 18.10
CA GLU A 492 31.25 1.47 19.43
C GLU A 492 30.73 2.50 20.43
N ALA A 493 29.94 2.06 21.41
CA ALA A 493 29.39 2.88 22.47
C ALA A 493 29.52 2.15 23.82
N ARG A 494 29.50 2.88 24.92
CA ARG A 494 29.52 2.31 26.28
C ARG A 494 28.11 2.22 26.83
N VAL A 495 27.87 1.27 27.72
CA VAL A 495 26.63 1.25 28.51
C VAL A 495 26.42 2.61 29.18
N GLY A 496 25.25 3.21 28.95
CA GLY A 496 24.86 4.52 29.45
C GLY A 496 25.00 5.66 28.43
N ASP A 497 25.83 5.51 27.40
CA ASP A 497 26.01 6.52 26.35
C ASP A 497 24.68 6.79 25.65
N VAL A 498 24.40 8.08 25.40
CA VAL A 498 23.25 8.53 24.62
C VAL A 498 23.71 8.76 23.18
N ILE A 499 23.09 8.04 22.25
CA ILE A 499 23.38 8.07 20.83
C ILE A 499 22.27 8.83 20.14
N ARG A 500 22.62 9.88 19.39
CA ARG A 500 21.73 10.51 18.41
C ARG A 500 21.75 9.68 17.13
N VAL A 501 20.57 9.29 16.68
CA VAL A 501 20.32 8.61 15.42
C VAL A 501 19.78 9.62 14.43
N ASP A 502 20.50 9.82 13.34
CA ASP A 502 20.13 10.72 12.25
C ASP A 502 19.79 9.90 11.00
N LEU A 503 18.54 9.95 10.55
CA LEU A 503 18.05 9.39 9.30
C LEU A 503 17.96 10.48 8.24
N THR A 504 18.77 10.39 7.20
CA THR A 504 18.61 11.20 5.98
C THR A 504 17.68 10.48 5.01
N ILE A 505 16.56 11.11 4.68
CA ILE A 505 15.57 10.61 3.72
C ILE A 505 15.62 11.54 2.50
N ILE A 506 15.95 11.01 1.32
CA ILE A 506 15.91 11.76 0.06
C ILE A 506 14.75 11.23 -0.75
N ALA A 507 13.83 12.12 -1.08
CA ALA A 507 12.66 11.90 -1.92
C ALA A 507 12.95 12.56 -3.29
N PRO A 508 13.33 11.80 -4.33
CA PRO A 508 13.54 12.34 -5.68
C PRO A 508 12.26 12.92 -6.29
N ASN A 509 11.13 12.30 -5.97
CA ASN A 509 9.77 12.74 -6.30
C ASN A 509 9.00 13.04 -5.01
N ASP A 510 7.82 13.65 -5.15
CA ASP A 510 6.90 13.80 -4.02
C ASP A 510 6.43 12.40 -3.60
N LEU A 511 6.41 12.13 -2.29
CA LEU A 511 6.06 10.83 -1.74
C LEU A 511 4.80 10.92 -0.88
N TYR A 512 4.00 9.87 -0.87
CA TYR A 512 2.70 9.79 -0.22
C TYR A 512 2.65 8.65 0.78
N TYR A 513 2.11 8.91 1.97
CA TYR A 513 1.95 7.93 3.05
C TYR A 513 3.24 7.16 3.34
N VAL A 514 4.33 7.90 3.45
CA VAL A 514 5.66 7.34 3.71
C VAL A 514 5.69 6.74 5.10
N VAL A 515 6.10 5.48 5.18
CA VAL A 515 6.48 4.82 6.43
C VAL A 515 7.98 4.61 6.41
N VAL A 516 8.66 5.20 7.38
CA VAL A 516 10.05 4.93 7.68
C VAL A 516 10.12 4.07 8.94
N GLU A 517 10.72 2.90 8.82
CA GLU A 517 10.98 1.99 9.92
C GLU A 517 12.48 1.95 10.17
N ASP A 518 12.92 2.28 11.38
CA ASP A 518 14.32 2.23 11.80
C ASP A 518 14.48 1.26 12.99
N PRO A 519 14.81 -0.02 12.73
CA PRO A 519 15.03 -0.99 13.77
C PRO A 519 16.19 -0.63 14.70
N LEU A 520 15.97 -0.82 16.00
CA LEU A 520 16.96 -0.55 17.03
C LEU A 520 17.96 -1.70 17.16
N PRO A 521 19.22 -1.41 17.56
CA PRO A 521 20.11 -2.45 18.04
C PRO A 521 19.50 -3.11 19.29
N ALA A 522 19.47 -4.44 19.39
CA ALA A 522 18.89 -5.12 20.56
C ALA A 522 19.56 -4.74 21.91
N GLY A 523 20.78 -4.21 21.87
CA GLY A 523 21.48 -3.69 23.06
C GLY A 523 21.23 -2.22 23.37
N ALA A 524 20.32 -1.55 22.66
CA ALA A 524 19.98 -0.15 22.85
C ALA A 524 18.46 0.06 22.88
N GLU A 525 18.01 1.08 23.59
CA GLU A 525 16.60 1.42 23.74
C GLU A 525 16.37 2.87 23.31
N ALA A 526 15.32 3.13 22.53
CA ALA A 526 14.95 4.49 22.18
C ALA A 526 14.51 5.28 23.43
N ILE A 527 14.90 6.54 23.50
CA ILE A 527 14.54 7.41 24.61
C ILE A 527 13.23 8.13 24.25
N ASP A 528 12.14 7.75 24.91
CA ASP A 528 10.84 8.43 24.76
C ASP A 528 10.75 9.65 25.68
N THR A 529 10.85 10.84 25.08
CA THR A 529 10.72 12.12 25.78
C THR A 529 9.28 12.49 26.15
N GLY A 530 8.29 11.70 25.72
CA GLY A 530 6.88 11.82 26.13
C GLY A 530 6.58 11.20 27.50
N LEU A 531 7.50 10.41 28.06
CA LEU A 531 7.38 9.85 29.40
C LEU A 531 7.81 10.88 30.47
N ALA A 532 7.01 11.01 31.52
CA ALA A 532 7.24 11.97 32.61
C ALA A 532 8.56 11.78 33.38
N THR A 533 9.25 10.66 33.18
CA THR A 533 10.50 10.27 33.86
C THR A 533 11.76 10.54 33.04
N THR A 534 11.63 11.01 31.79
CA THR A 534 12.77 11.27 30.89
C THR A 534 13.39 12.64 31.17
N SER A 535 14.71 12.74 31.11
CA SER A 535 15.43 14.00 31.36
C SER A 535 15.07 15.06 30.33
N LEU A 536 14.68 16.27 30.77
CA LEU A 536 14.36 17.42 29.91
C LEU A 536 15.54 17.94 29.05
N LEU A 537 16.75 17.41 29.27
CA LEU A 537 17.95 17.71 28.49
C LEU A 537 18.09 16.83 27.23
N GLU A 538 17.27 15.80 27.09
CA GLU A 538 17.29 14.87 25.96
C GLU A 538 16.25 15.32 24.91
N GLY A 539 16.71 15.53 23.68
CA GLY A 539 15.85 16.04 22.60
C GLY A 539 14.92 14.97 22.05
N GLY A 540 13.63 15.32 21.92
CA GLY A 540 12.62 14.48 21.27
C GLY A 540 12.84 14.38 19.75
N PRO A 541 12.06 13.53 19.05
CA PRO A 541 12.23 13.31 17.62
C PRO A 541 11.94 14.57 16.79
N VAL A 542 12.86 14.90 15.88
CA VAL A 542 12.77 16.10 15.02
C VAL A 542 12.94 15.72 13.55
N LEU A 543 12.06 16.22 12.67
CA LEU A 543 12.23 16.13 11.22
C LEU A 543 12.51 17.51 10.63
N ARG A 544 13.60 17.66 9.89
CA ARG A 544 13.97 18.91 9.22
C ARG A 544 14.18 18.68 7.73
N ARG A 545 13.67 19.58 6.89
CA ARG A 545 14.01 19.61 5.47
C ARG A 545 15.33 20.35 5.28
N ARG A 546 16.26 19.79 4.51
CA ARG A 546 17.53 20.42 4.14
C ARG A 546 17.32 21.32 2.92
N THR A 547 17.65 22.60 3.06
CA THR A 547 17.56 23.64 2.01
C THR A 547 18.96 24.14 1.65
N GLU A 548 19.17 24.59 0.41
CA GLU A 548 20.50 25.04 -0.07
C GLU A 548 20.85 26.50 0.28
N ARG A 549 20.03 27.25 1.02
CA ARG A 549 20.32 28.66 1.34
C ARG A 549 19.93 29.04 2.75
N GLY A 550 20.93 29.45 3.54
CA GLY A 550 20.81 30.04 4.87
C GLY A 550 19.93 31.28 4.85
N ALA A 551 18.70 31.09 5.29
CA ALA A 551 17.58 31.94 5.03
C ALA A 551 16.93 32.35 6.35
N TRP A 552 17.05 33.62 6.72
CA TRP A 552 16.53 34.20 7.96
C TRP A 552 14.99 34.02 8.15
N TRP A 553 14.28 33.55 7.12
CA TRP A 553 12.85 33.20 7.17
C TRP A 553 12.56 31.76 7.66
N GLU A 554 13.59 30.90 7.80
CA GLU A 554 13.44 29.51 8.25
C GLU A 554 13.07 29.38 9.73
N SER A 555 13.59 30.26 10.60
CA SER A 555 13.23 30.25 12.04
C SER A 555 11.79 30.69 12.32
N PHE A 556 11.13 31.38 11.39
CA PHE A 556 9.77 31.91 11.60
C PHE A 556 8.68 30.87 11.26
N TYR A 557 8.97 29.90 10.37
CA TYR A 557 8.01 28.90 9.91
C TYR A 557 8.37 27.44 10.27
N ALA A 558 9.59 27.17 10.77
CA ALA A 558 9.99 25.82 11.20
C ALA A 558 9.18 25.26 12.38
N TRP A 559 8.49 26.10 13.15
CA TRP A 559 7.63 25.71 14.28
C TRP A 559 6.18 25.35 13.88
N TRP A 560 5.79 25.56 12.61
CA TRP A 560 4.43 25.35 12.11
C TRP A 560 4.28 24.14 11.16
N TRP A 561 5.37 23.52 10.73
CA TRP A 561 5.37 22.42 9.76
C TRP A 561 5.91 21.14 10.37
N HIS A 562 5.02 20.28 10.84
CA HIS A 562 5.34 18.89 11.15
C HIS A 562 5.35 18.10 9.84
N TRP A 563 6.53 17.85 9.29
CA TRP A 563 6.72 17.07 8.05
C TRP A 563 6.39 15.58 8.21
N TYR A 564 6.03 15.16 9.42
CA TYR A 564 5.55 13.82 9.73
C TYR A 564 4.25 13.91 10.51
N SER A 565 3.31 13.01 10.21
CA SER A 565 2.00 12.93 10.86
C SER A 565 2.11 12.23 12.22
N ARG A 566 3.01 11.25 12.35
CA ARG A 566 3.20 10.48 13.59
C ARG A 566 4.61 9.90 13.70
N SER A 567 5.13 9.83 14.92
CA SER A 567 6.32 9.05 15.25
C SER A 567 5.99 8.10 16.41
N GLU A 568 6.44 6.86 16.31
CA GLU A 568 6.30 5.84 17.34
C GLU A 568 7.67 5.31 17.75
N LEU A 569 7.94 5.32 19.05
CA LEU A 569 9.14 4.71 19.64
C LEU A 569 8.69 3.37 20.23
N ARG A 570 9.00 2.27 19.53
CA ARG A 570 8.68 0.90 19.96
C ARG A 570 9.93 0.23 20.53
N ASP A 571 9.74 -0.91 21.19
CA ASP A 571 10.85 -1.68 21.78
C ASP A 571 11.88 -2.10 20.74
N GLU A 572 11.43 -2.51 19.55
CA GLU A 572 12.28 -3.08 18.49
C GLU A 572 12.69 -2.07 17.41
N LYS A 573 12.01 -0.93 17.31
CA LYS A 573 12.19 0.04 16.22
C LYS A 573 11.58 1.40 16.50
N VAL A 574 12.05 2.41 15.78
CA VAL A 574 11.35 3.69 15.63
C VAL A 574 10.59 3.70 14.31
N VAL A 575 9.35 4.16 14.31
CA VAL A 575 8.52 4.27 13.10
C VAL A 575 8.10 5.72 12.91
N LEU A 576 8.30 6.25 11.72
CA LEU A 576 7.90 7.58 11.30
C LEU A 576 6.87 7.45 10.17
N PHE A 577 5.76 8.16 10.30
CA PHE A 577 4.72 8.25 9.29
C PHE A 577 4.65 9.67 8.76
N ALA A 578 4.63 9.82 7.44
CA ALA A 578 4.36 11.09 6.77
C ALA A 578 3.32 10.88 5.68
N ASP A 579 2.11 11.43 5.89
CA ASP A 579 1.00 11.30 4.93
C ASP A 579 1.37 11.92 3.57
N TYR A 580 2.26 12.92 3.58
CA TYR A 580 2.84 13.54 2.40
C TYR A 580 4.24 14.06 2.70
N LEU A 581 5.21 13.67 1.88
CA LEU A 581 6.61 14.11 1.97
C LEU A 581 7.04 14.64 0.58
N PRO A 582 7.02 15.96 0.36
CA PRO A 582 7.43 16.55 -0.91
C PRO A 582 8.85 16.14 -1.32
N ARG A 583 9.20 16.22 -2.60
CA ARG A 583 10.56 15.98 -3.08
C ARG A 583 11.56 16.86 -2.34
N GLY A 584 12.68 16.27 -1.96
CA GLY A 584 13.71 16.95 -1.20
C GLY A 584 14.50 16.03 -0.30
N THR A 585 15.38 16.61 0.50
CA THR A 585 16.17 15.90 1.51
C THR A 585 15.67 16.28 2.89
N TYR A 586 15.44 15.27 3.72
CA TYR A 586 14.95 15.40 5.08
C TYR A 586 15.92 14.71 6.03
N GLU A 587 16.01 15.23 7.25
CA GLU A 587 16.77 14.66 8.36
C GLU A 587 15.83 14.45 9.53
N TYR A 588 15.57 13.18 9.85
CA TYR A 588 14.84 12.76 11.03
C TYR A 588 15.84 12.33 12.12
N SER A 589 15.81 12.98 13.27
CA SER A 589 16.72 12.69 14.38
C SER A 589 15.94 12.23 15.61
N TYR A 590 16.40 11.17 16.27
CA TYR A 590 15.93 10.74 17.58
C TYR A 590 17.11 10.28 18.46
N THR A 591 16.88 9.98 19.74
CA THR A 591 17.94 9.49 20.64
C THR A 591 17.64 8.09 21.16
N MET A 592 18.70 7.32 21.37
CA MET A 592 18.66 6.00 22.01
C MET A 592 19.79 5.87 23.02
N ARG A 593 19.60 5.04 24.04
CA ARG A 593 20.62 4.75 25.06
C ARG A 593 21.19 3.36 24.83
N ALA A 594 22.52 3.21 24.92
CA ALA A 594 23.14 1.89 24.97
C ALA A 594 22.94 1.26 26.35
N VAL A 595 22.35 0.07 26.42
CA VAL A 595 21.89 -0.57 27.67
C VAL A 595 22.64 -1.87 27.96
N GLN A 596 22.78 -2.75 26.96
CA GLN A 596 23.34 -4.09 27.16
C GLN A 596 24.67 -4.28 26.41
N PRO A 597 25.76 -4.68 27.09
CA PRO A 597 27.02 -5.02 26.42
C PRO A 597 26.85 -6.16 25.40
N GLY A 598 27.48 -6.04 24.25
CA GLY A 598 27.40 -7.04 23.18
C GLY A 598 27.68 -6.49 21.79
N GLU A 599 27.64 -7.39 20.81
CA GLU A 599 27.75 -7.05 19.39
C GLU A 599 26.39 -7.25 18.72
N TYR A 600 25.83 -6.18 18.17
CA TYR A 600 24.46 -6.18 17.65
C TYR A 600 24.44 -5.86 16.17
N ARG A 601 23.88 -6.79 15.38
CA ARG A 601 23.56 -6.54 13.97
C ARG A 601 22.28 -5.72 13.91
N VAL A 602 22.38 -4.51 13.38
CA VAL A 602 21.27 -3.55 13.37
C VAL A 602 20.60 -3.54 12.01
N ILE A 603 19.38 -4.08 11.95
CA ILE A 603 18.57 -4.18 10.72
C ILE A 603 18.54 -2.79 10.02
N PRO A 604 18.65 -2.73 8.68
CA PRO A 604 18.69 -1.47 7.97
C PRO A 604 17.41 -0.67 8.18
N PRO A 605 17.50 0.66 8.17
CA PRO A 605 16.30 1.46 8.07
C PRO A 605 15.66 1.24 6.70
N THR A 606 14.34 1.23 6.65
CA THR A 606 13.57 1.15 5.41
C THR A 606 12.60 2.32 5.33
N ALA A 607 12.44 2.88 4.15
CA ALA A 607 11.39 3.84 3.84
C ALA A 607 10.58 3.28 2.68
N ARG A 608 9.27 3.40 2.71
CA ARG A 608 8.40 3.00 1.60
C ARG A 608 7.15 3.86 1.62
N GLU A 609 6.53 4.03 0.47
CA GLU A 609 5.13 4.42 0.46
C GLU A 609 4.31 3.22 0.97
N PHE A 610 3.39 3.48 1.90
CA PHE A 610 2.57 2.42 2.47
C PHE A 610 1.76 1.69 1.39
N TYR A 611 1.32 2.47 0.40
CA TYR A 611 0.44 2.09 -0.71
C TYR A 611 1.25 1.65 -1.96
N PHE A 612 2.41 2.25 -2.20
CA PHE A 612 3.29 1.83 -3.30
C PHE A 612 4.62 1.28 -2.75
N PRO A 613 4.67 0.08 -2.13
CA PRO A 613 5.89 -0.46 -1.56
C PRO A 613 6.95 -0.82 -2.61
N GLU A 614 6.63 -0.77 -3.91
CA GLU A 614 7.63 -0.71 -4.98
C GLU A 614 8.43 0.59 -4.95
N VAL A 615 7.82 1.69 -4.50
CA VAL A 615 8.45 2.97 -4.17
C VAL A 615 9.03 2.87 -2.76
N GLN A 616 10.30 2.50 -2.70
CA GLN A 616 10.97 2.22 -1.43
C GLN A 616 12.46 2.55 -1.46
N GLY A 617 13.00 2.67 -0.26
CA GLY A 617 14.39 2.88 0.03
C GLY A 617 14.81 1.99 1.19
N ARG A 618 16.03 1.47 1.11
CA ARG A 618 16.64 0.74 2.21
C ARG A 618 18.04 1.25 2.42
N GLY A 619 18.38 1.55 3.66
CA GLY A 619 19.71 2.00 4.03
C GLY A 619 20.70 0.84 4.18
N ALA A 620 21.89 1.14 4.66
CA ALA A 620 22.86 0.12 5.01
C ALA A 620 22.52 -0.52 6.36
N GLY A 621 22.72 -1.84 6.44
CA GLY A 621 22.88 -2.51 7.72
C GLY A 621 24.19 -2.12 8.40
N ARG A 622 24.28 -2.32 9.70
CA ARG A 622 25.53 -2.08 10.44
C ARG A 622 25.69 -3.00 11.65
N LEU A 623 26.91 -3.05 12.15
CA LEU A 623 27.22 -3.55 13.49
C LEU A 623 27.28 -2.37 14.46
N LEU A 624 26.76 -2.57 15.67
CA LEU A 624 27.01 -1.70 16.83
C LEU A 624 27.60 -2.56 17.95
N THR A 625 28.77 -2.16 18.45
CA THR A 625 29.38 -2.78 19.64
C THR A 625 29.04 -1.92 20.85
N VAL A 626 28.45 -2.54 21.88
CA VAL A 626 28.25 -1.92 23.18
C VAL A 626 29.25 -2.53 24.16
N THR A 627 30.14 -1.73 24.70
CA THR A 627 31.14 -2.18 25.68
C THR A 627 30.64 -1.98 27.11
N GLU A 628 31.21 -2.75 28.02
CA GLU A 628 31.01 -2.54 29.46
C GLU A 628 31.39 -1.11 29.88
N PRO A 629 30.79 -0.59 30.95
CA PRO A 629 31.20 0.70 31.51
C PRO A 629 32.63 0.62 32.04
N LEU A 630 33.39 1.72 31.96
CA LEU A 630 34.70 1.81 32.62
C LEU A 630 34.50 1.63 34.12
N ASP A 631 35.21 0.67 34.71
CA ASP A 631 35.30 0.51 36.17
C ASP A 631 35.63 1.88 36.79
N ARG A 632 34.75 2.35 37.68
CA ARG A 632 35.00 3.52 38.52
C ARG A 632 35.50 3.11 39.89
#